data_AF-A0A1E1IV73-F1
#
_entry.id   AF-A0A1E1IV73-F1
#
_cell.length_a   1.000
_cell.length_b   1.000
_cell.length_c   1.000
_cell.angle_alpha   90.00
_cell.angle_beta   90.00
_cell.angle_gamma   90.00
#
_symmetry.space_group_name_H-M   'P 1'
#
loop_
_entity.id
_entity.type
_entity.pdbx_description
1 polymer ?
#
loop_
_entity_poly.entity_id
_entity_poly.type
_entity_poly.pdbx_seq_one_letter_code
_entity_poly.pdbx_strand_id
1 'polypeptide(L)'
;MYACGRCKGFRSLLVIGVAVLELASYIVFRRRFIGNIDMHKNPLLRQTENPQYFVPKGLFHWLSIRWLIQVKNLELLFFPTSLCCEYSFNCIPHMHDLKDPRVPYSLKVTGAAVVTLLGLLYGTFASRSRVALVGLVGFLWIAIPYAPVSHLFIAVGTFIAERCLYVPSIGAVLLITFIVAAPGLREGVVPRYFYTLLLLCVGWGIFSRRRNEDWWTDERLFRSAMRTCPNSGKVYSQLAALVSSREQRITPEVVELAERSVELDSKLRDGYYYLAVHEVNDNHNMEKAYRYLRLCMEDPFALHLCRDSYEKVRGILFPKMTEMEQLIDYASLMVLESQKAAYLRQAGVIALQKYRKPCVAQQLFGEAMDRWNNSKLYWVSDEVKRRSGDATYCNALYWYVQSSLECEAQDMAGTAESPNAEDKEDSGGDDVDSSSSKVSRRDIPLTPQEAAQRAVTAGERLRSCDTDWHQVLSELQYNLPTIPYRMTQYLTVGDSTGNMLSHYANYTQRNTPERNEVLLIFLDITVRQYCHIHTLLNDAHVRKEVNSRFRFHLQSIERGFPIFRQHRLADMRTSQRELKMTTTLNATQQHALKLILAMASCSSDLSFLAV
;
A
#
# COMPACT_ATOMS: atom_id res chain seq x y z
N MET A 1 -27.58 10.48 56.17
CA MET A 1 -26.18 9.97 56.19
C MET A 1 -25.30 10.86 55.32
N TYR A 2 -24.52 11.73 55.94
CA TYR A 2 -23.58 12.62 55.28
C TYR A 2 -22.36 11.83 54.80
N ALA A 3 -22.27 11.55 53.50
CA ALA A 3 -21.07 10.97 52.91
C ALA A 3 -19.94 12.01 52.92
N CYS A 4 -18.88 11.70 53.68
CA CYS A 4 -17.64 12.47 53.79
C CYS A 4 -17.13 12.92 52.40
N GLY A 5 -16.97 14.24 52.20
CA GLY A 5 -16.51 14.82 50.94
C GLY A 5 -15.14 14.28 50.47
N ARG A 6 -14.29 13.86 51.41
CA ARG A 6 -12.99 13.21 51.14
C ARG A 6 -13.15 11.82 50.50
N CYS A 7 -14.14 11.04 50.93
CA CYS A 7 -14.45 9.73 50.33
C CYS A 7 -15.02 9.85 48.91
N LYS A 8 -15.71 10.95 48.60
CA LYS A 8 -16.19 11.27 47.26
C LYS A 8 -15.03 11.62 46.31
N GLY A 9 -14.08 12.43 46.78
CA GLY A 9 -12.88 12.80 46.01
C GLY A 9 -12.01 11.60 45.63
N PHE A 10 -11.75 10.70 46.58
CA PHE A 10 -10.96 9.49 46.30
C PHE A 10 -11.63 8.56 45.28
N ARG A 11 -12.96 8.36 45.38
CA ARG A 11 -13.71 7.55 44.40
C ARG A 11 -13.70 8.19 43.01
N SER A 12 -13.87 9.51 42.90
CA SER A 12 -13.78 10.21 41.62
C SER A 12 -12.38 10.12 41.01
N LEU A 13 -11.32 10.28 41.81
CA LEU A 13 -9.94 10.11 41.35
C LEU A 13 -9.64 8.68 40.90
N LEU A 14 -10.16 7.68 41.61
CA LEU A 14 -10.04 6.28 41.22
C LEU A 14 -10.70 6.03 39.85
N VAL A 15 -11.92 6.51 39.64
CA VAL A 15 -12.64 6.35 38.36
C VAL A 15 -11.89 7.03 37.22
N ILE A 16 -11.41 8.25 37.42
CA ILE A 16 -10.59 8.96 36.42
C ILE A 16 -9.30 8.18 36.15
N GLY A 17 -8.63 7.70 37.19
CA GLY A 17 -7.40 6.90 37.08
C GLY A 17 -7.61 5.63 36.27
N VAL A 18 -8.69 4.89 36.53
CA VAL A 18 -9.04 3.67 35.77
C VAL A 18 -9.36 4.00 34.31
N ALA A 19 -10.16 5.05 34.04
CA ALA A 19 -10.49 5.45 32.68
C ALA A 19 -9.26 5.91 31.88
N VAL A 20 -8.34 6.65 32.51
CA VAL A 20 -7.07 7.06 31.90
C VAL A 20 -6.19 5.85 31.63
N LEU A 21 -6.10 4.90 32.56
CA LEU A 21 -5.35 3.66 32.38
C LEU A 21 -5.90 2.85 31.20
N GLU A 22 -7.22 2.69 31.11
CA GLU A 22 -7.88 1.97 30.01
C GLU A 22 -7.61 2.63 28.65
N LEU A 23 -7.79 3.96 28.57
CA LEU A 23 -7.52 4.72 27.35
C LEU A 23 -6.04 4.63 26.94
N ALA A 24 -5.12 4.77 27.90
CA ALA A 24 -3.69 4.63 27.64
C ALA A 24 -3.33 3.21 27.18
N SER A 25 -3.92 2.19 27.80
CA SER A 25 -3.73 0.78 27.44
C SER A 25 -4.19 0.51 26.00
N TYR A 26 -5.36 1.05 25.61
CA TYR A 26 -5.85 0.95 24.25
C TYR A 26 -4.94 1.66 23.24
N ILE A 27 -4.45 2.87 23.55
CA ILE A 27 -3.53 3.61 22.67
C ILE A 27 -2.21 2.85 22.50
N VAL A 28 -1.66 2.29 23.57
CA VAL A 28 -0.45 1.47 23.53
C VAL A 28 -0.68 0.19 22.71
N PHE A 29 -1.78 -0.52 22.95
CA PHE A 29 -2.18 -1.69 22.17
C PHE A 29 -2.28 -1.34 20.68
N ARG A 30 -3.07 -0.33 20.32
CA ARG A 30 -3.23 0.14 18.94
C ARG A 30 -1.88 0.48 18.31
N ARG A 31 -1.04 1.24 19.00
CA ARG A 31 0.28 1.64 18.48
C ARG A 31 1.21 0.43 18.31
N ARG A 32 1.14 -0.57 19.19
CA ARG A 32 1.98 -1.78 19.13
C ARG A 32 1.59 -2.73 18.00
N PHE A 33 0.29 -2.87 17.73
CA PHE A 33 -0.24 -3.84 16.75
C PHE A 33 -0.53 -3.23 15.38
N ILE A 34 -1.09 -2.02 15.33
CA ILE A 34 -1.49 -1.34 14.08
C ILE A 34 -0.40 -0.36 13.61
N GLY A 35 0.41 0.19 14.53
CA GLY A 35 1.44 1.16 14.20
C GLY A 35 0.91 2.54 13.81
N ASN A 36 1.74 3.31 13.10
CA ASN A 36 1.37 4.59 12.51
C ASN A 36 0.95 4.36 11.05
N ILE A 37 -0.35 4.41 10.77
CA ILE A 37 -0.84 4.38 9.39
C ILE A 37 -0.78 5.82 8.85
N ASP A 38 0.12 6.06 7.90
CA ASP A 38 0.14 7.31 7.14
C ASP A 38 -0.96 7.28 6.07
N MET A 39 -2.11 7.88 6.38
CA MET A 39 -3.24 7.95 5.45
C MET A 39 -2.94 8.81 4.22
N HIS A 40 -1.96 9.73 4.27
CA HIS A 40 -1.66 10.62 3.14
C HIS A 40 -0.90 9.91 2.01
N LYS A 41 -0.13 8.87 2.33
CA LYS A 41 0.70 8.13 1.37
C LYS A 41 0.18 6.73 1.08
N ASN A 42 -0.97 6.37 1.63
CA ASN A 42 -1.53 5.05 1.43
C ASN A 42 -2.14 4.94 0.02
N PRO A 43 -1.59 4.09 -0.88
CA PRO A 43 -2.13 3.91 -2.23
C PRO A 43 -3.54 3.28 -2.21
N LEU A 44 -3.97 2.72 -1.08
CA LEU A 44 -5.31 2.20 -0.85
C LEU A 44 -6.29 3.26 -0.31
N LEU A 45 -5.93 4.54 -0.34
CA LEU A 45 -6.85 5.63 -0.02
C LEU A 45 -7.33 6.29 -1.32
N ARG A 46 -8.61 6.13 -1.64
CA ARG A 46 -9.21 6.85 -2.78
C ARG A 46 -9.70 8.24 -2.35
N GLN A 47 -9.57 9.20 -3.26
CA GLN A 47 -10.18 10.53 -3.12
C GLN A 47 -11.69 10.44 -2.90
N THR A 48 -12.34 9.50 -3.59
CA THR A 48 -13.78 9.25 -3.49
C THR A 48 -14.23 8.95 -2.05
N GLU A 49 -13.41 8.22 -1.29
CA GLU A 49 -13.70 7.80 0.09
C GLU A 49 -13.34 8.89 1.11
N ASN A 50 -12.21 9.57 0.90
CA ASN A 50 -11.67 10.53 1.86
C ASN A 50 -11.11 11.79 1.18
N PRO A 51 -11.99 12.68 0.70
CA PRO A 51 -11.59 13.84 -0.11
C PRO A 51 -10.72 14.86 0.64
N GLN A 52 -10.82 14.91 1.97
CA GLN A 52 -10.04 15.81 2.82
C GLN A 52 -8.52 15.67 2.70
N TYR A 53 -8.02 14.52 2.25
CA TYR A 53 -6.58 14.28 2.07
C TYR A 53 -6.07 14.72 0.69
N PHE A 54 -6.99 15.07 -0.21
CA PHE A 54 -6.71 15.43 -1.61
C PHE A 54 -7.05 16.90 -1.94
N VAL A 55 -7.40 17.71 -0.92
CA VAL A 55 -7.59 19.16 -1.10
C VAL A 55 -6.25 19.84 -1.45
N PRO A 56 -6.27 21.00 -2.16
CA PRO A 56 -5.05 21.72 -2.48
C PRO A 56 -4.22 22.05 -1.23
N LYS A 57 -2.90 22.08 -1.38
CA LYS A 57 -2.00 22.43 -0.27
C LYS A 57 -2.24 23.88 0.14
N GLY A 58 -2.31 24.12 1.45
CA GLY A 58 -2.44 25.46 2.01
C GLY A 58 -3.25 25.47 3.30
N LEU A 59 -2.92 26.40 4.20
CA LEU A 59 -3.59 26.50 5.50
C LEU A 59 -5.10 26.77 5.34
N PHE A 60 -5.47 27.61 4.38
CA PHE A 60 -6.87 27.91 4.09
C PHE A 60 -7.66 26.66 3.72
N HIS A 61 -7.20 25.89 2.72
CA HIS A 61 -7.87 24.66 2.28
C HIS A 61 -7.92 23.58 3.37
N TRP A 62 -6.85 23.47 4.16
CA TRP A 62 -6.78 22.53 5.28
C TRP A 62 -7.78 22.87 6.39
N LEU A 63 -7.92 24.16 6.72
CA LEU A 63 -8.88 24.65 7.71
C LEU A 63 -10.30 24.59 7.18
N SER A 64 -10.53 24.98 5.92
CA SER A 64 -11.86 25.10 5.35
C SER A 64 -12.58 23.76 5.27
N ILE A 65 -11.89 22.69 4.84
CA ILE A 65 -12.49 21.36 4.80
C ILE A 65 -12.81 20.83 6.20
N ARG A 66 -11.93 21.04 7.19
CA ARG A 66 -12.17 20.63 8.58
C ARG A 66 -13.32 21.40 9.20
N TRP A 67 -13.41 22.69 8.91
CA TRP A 67 -14.48 23.55 9.37
C TRP A 67 -15.84 23.12 8.80
N LEU A 68 -15.90 22.84 7.50
CA LEU A 68 -17.08 22.27 6.85
C LEU A 68 -17.51 20.95 7.47
N ILE A 69 -16.57 20.06 7.79
CA ILE A 69 -16.86 18.81 8.50
C ILE A 69 -17.53 19.09 9.85
N GLN A 70 -17.02 20.04 10.65
CA GLN A 70 -17.63 20.38 11.94
C GLN A 70 -19.05 20.91 11.77
N VAL A 71 -19.24 21.85 10.84
CA VAL A 71 -20.54 22.48 10.58
C VAL A 71 -21.54 21.44 10.12
N LYS A 72 -21.17 20.55 9.19
CA LYS A 72 -22.08 19.49 8.72
C LYS A 72 -22.40 18.49 9.82
N ASN A 73 -21.43 18.07 10.62
CA ASN A 73 -21.67 17.15 11.73
C ASN A 73 -22.60 17.76 12.78
N LEU A 74 -22.47 19.06 13.07
CA LEU A 74 -23.43 19.78 13.94
C LEU A 74 -24.81 19.85 13.31
N GLU A 75 -24.91 20.15 12.01
CA GLU A 75 -26.18 20.16 11.29
C GLU A 75 -26.87 18.78 11.37
N LEU A 76 -26.15 17.70 11.09
CA LEU A 76 -26.68 16.33 11.18
C LEU A 76 -27.10 15.95 12.60
N LEU A 77 -26.41 16.48 13.61
CA LEU A 77 -26.69 16.17 15.01
C LEU A 77 -27.99 16.81 15.51
N PHE A 78 -28.28 18.04 15.10
CA PHE A 78 -29.45 18.80 15.58
C PHE A 78 -30.61 18.86 14.57
N PHE A 79 -30.32 18.75 13.27
CA PHE A 79 -31.25 18.85 12.16
C PHE A 79 -30.95 17.77 11.10
N PRO A 80 -31.23 16.49 11.38
CA PRO A 80 -30.91 15.36 10.50
C PRO A 80 -31.84 15.27 9.27
N THR A 81 -32.01 16.33 8.48
CA THR A 81 -33.00 16.40 7.40
C THR A 81 -32.51 15.86 6.05
N SER A 82 -31.21 15.98 5.78
CA SER A 82 -30.58 15.56 4.52
C SER A 82 -29.59 14.44 4.79
N LEU A 83 -30.12 13.26 5.09
CA LEU A 83 -29.35 12.06 5.43
C LEU A 83 -28.82 11.33 4.20
N CYS A 84 -27.63 10.77 4.32
CA CYS A 84 -26.97 9.95 3.32
C CYS A 84 -26.28 8.76 4.00
N CYS A 85 -26.27 7.60 3.35
CA CYS A 85 -25.53 6.44 3.87
C CYS A 85 -24.03 6.73 3.98
N GLU A 86 -23.49 7.57 3.09
CA GLU A 86 -22.12 8.03 3.13
C GLU A 86 -21.95 9.35 2.36
N TYR A 87 -21.22 10.30 2.95
CA TYR A 87 -20.86 11.54 2.28
C TYR A 87 -19.48 11.35 1.66
N SER A 88 -19.44 10.90 0.40
CA SER A 88 -18.22 10.72 -0.38
C SER A 88 -17.79 12.00 -1.10
N PHE A 89 -16.71 11.92 -1.90
CA PHE A 89 -16.18 13.05 -2.67
C PHE A 89 -17.28 13.84 -3.38
N ASN A 90 -17.11 15.17 -3.28
CA ASN A 90 -17.92 16.20 -3.89
C ASN A 90 -19.41 16.25 -3.45
N CYS A 91 -19.85 15.42 -2.51
CA CYS A 91 -21.13 15.66 -1.83
C CYS A 91 -21.09 16.97 -1.02
N ILE A 92 -19.97 17.23 -0.34
CA ILE A 92 -19.69 18.52 0.32
C ILE A 92 -18.41 19.07 -0.28
N PRO A 93 -18.50 19.95 -1.29
CA PRO A 93 -17.34 20.52 -1.95
C PRO A 93 -16.48 21.33 -0.98
N HIS A 94 -15.15 21.25 -1.10
CA HIS A 94 -14.27 22.11 -0.32
C HIS A 94 -14.48 23.59 -0.67
N MET A 95 -14.22 24.50 0.27
CA MET A 95 -14.22 25.95 -0.01
C MET A 95 -12.88 26.34 -0.64
N HIS A 96 -12.93 27.11 -1.72
CA HIS A 96 -11.76 27.65 -2.41
C HIS A 96 -11.32 29.01 -1.87
N ASP A 97 -12.27 29.83 -1.41
CA ASP A 97 -12.02 31.14 -0.82
C ASP A 97 -13.10 31.52 0.22
N LEU A 98 -12.95 32.69 0.83
CA LEU A 98 -13.90 33.25 1.82
C LEU A 98 -15.16 33.86 1.18
N LYS A 99 -15.24 33.95 -0.15
CA LYS A 99 -16.42 34.47 -0.88
C LYS A 99 -17.47 33.38 -1.12
N ASP A 100 -17.17 32.14 -0.75
CA ASP A 100 -18.11 31.02 -0.85
C ASP A 100 -19.43 31.33 -0.10
N PRO A 101 -20.60 31.14 -0.73
CA PRO A 101 -21.90 31.47 -0.15
C PRO A 101 -22.22 30.69 1.14
N ARG A 102 -21.49 29.62 1.43
CA ARG A 102 -21.65 28.82 2.66
C ARG A 102 -20.94 29.43 3.87
N VAL A 103 -20.03 30.39 3.68
CA VAL A 103 -19.25 31.01 4.76
C VAL A 103 -20.16 31.72 5.79
N PRO A 104 -21.15 32.55 5.40
CA PRO A 104 -22.03 33.20 6.38
C PRO A 104 -22.84 32.20 7.21
N TYR A 105 -23.34 31.12 6.60
CA TYR A 105 -24.04 30.06 7.32
C TYR A 105 -23.12 29.32 8.30
N SER A 106 -21.94 28.94 7.83
CA SER A 106 -20.93 28.23 8.64
C SER A 106 -20.47 29.07 9.84
N LEU A 107 -20.30 30.38 9.66
CA LEU A 107 -19.99 31.32 10.74
C LEU A 107 -21.12 31.42 11.77
N LYS A 108 -22.38 31.48 11.33
CA LYS A 108 -23.54 31.52 12.25
C LYS A 108 -23.62 30.25 13.10
N VAL A 109 -23.48 29.07 12.49
CA VAL A 109 -23.52 27.78 13.20
C VAL A 109 -22.36 27.68 14.20
N THR A 110 -21.15 28.02 13.76
CA THR A 110 -19.96 27.99 14.63
C THR A 110 -20.09 29.00 15.78
N GLY A 111 -20.53 30.22 15.48
CA GLY A 111 -20.78 31.26 16.46
C GLY A 111 -21.82 30.85 17.50
N ALA A 112 -22.93 30.23 17.08
CA ALA A 112 -23.95 29.71 18.00
C ALA A 112 -23.40 28.62 18.92
N ALA A 113 -22.58 27.70 18.39
CA ALA A 113 -21.92 26.66 19.20
C ALA A 113 -20.95 27.25 20.23
N VAL A 114 -20.13 28.24 19.82
CA VAL A 114 -19.18 28.93 20.72
C VAL A 114 -19.92 29.73 21.79
N VAL A 115 -20.94 30.51 21.43
CA VAL A 115 -21.74 31.28 22.39
C VAL A 115 -22.43 30.36 23.39
N THR A 116 -22.95 29.22 22.93
CA THR A 116 -23.57 28.21 23.81
C THR A 116 -22.54 27.66 24.80
N LEU A 117 -21.35 27.28 24.34
CA LEU A 117 -20.27 26.79 25.21
C LEU A 117 -19.84 27.85 26.23
N LEU A 118 -19.60 29.09 25.80
CA LEU A 118 -19.21 30.19 26.70
C LEU A 118 -20.30 30.48 27.74
N GLY A 119 -21.57 30.48 27.33
CA GLY A 119 -22.71 30.64 28.24
C GLY A 119 -22.81 29.52 29.26
N LEU A 120 -22.58 28.25 28.85
CA LEU A 120 -22.56 27.10 29.75
C LEU A 120 -21.39 27.16 30.73
N LEU A 121 -20.19 27.53 30.27
CA LEU A 121 -19.01 27.70 31.13
C LEU A 121 -19.21 28.82 32.14
N TYR A 122 -19.67 29.99 31.69
CA TYR A 122 -19.97 31.12 32.57
C TYR A 122 -21.04 30.76 33.60
N GLY A 123 -22.15 30.16 33.15
CA GLY A 123 -23.23 29.72 34.04
C GLY A 123 -22.78 28.69 35.06
N THR A 124 -21.88 27.77 34.69
CA THR A 124 -21.39 26.70 35.57
C THR A 124 -20.36 27.21 36.58
N PHE A 125 -19.36 27.98 36.15
CA PHE A 125 -18.23 28.36 36.99
C PHE A 125 -18.43 29.71 37.69
N ALA A 126 -18.95 30.72 36.98
CA ALA A 126 -19.16 32.05 37.55
C ALA A 126 -20.50 32.09 38.31
N SER A 127 -21.60 31.69 37.67
CA SER A 127 -22.94 31.75 38.28
C SER A 127 -23.29 30.55 39.15
N ARG A 128 -22.44 29.50 39.17
CA ARG A 128 -22.65 28.22 39.90
C ARG A 128 -24.04 27.59 39.70
N SER A 129 -24.60 27.77 38.50
CA SER A 129 -25.91 27.23 38.13
C SER A 129 -25.83 25.73 37.91
N ARG A 130 -26.61 24.97 38.69
CA ARG A 130 -26.78 23.51 38.48
C ARG A 130 -27.38 23.21 37.11
N VAL A 131 -28.20 24.11 36.58
CA VAL A 131 -28.84 23.97 35.27
C VAL A 131 -27.78 24.09 34.18
N ALA A 132 -26.90 25.10 34.25
CA ALA A 132 -25.78 25.25 33.32
C ALA A 132 -24.80 24.06 33.37
N LEU A 133 -24.59 23.48 34.58
CA LEU A 133 -23.79 22.27 34.72
C LEU A 133 -24.36 21.08 33.94
N VAL A 134 -25.69 20.88 33.96
CA VAL A 134 -26.33 19.82 33.16
C VAL A 134 -26.16 20.06 31.66
N GLY A 135 -26.32 21.31 31.20
CA GLY A 135 -26.06 21.68 29.82
C GLY A 135 -24.59 21.44 29.41
N LEU A 136 -23.64 21.77 30.29
CA LEU A 136 -22.22 21.52 30.08
C LEU A 136 -21.91 20.02 30.00
N VAL A 137 -22.53 19.20 30.84
CA VAL A 137 -22.41 17.73 30.75
C VAL A 137 -22.92 17.22 29.42
N GLY A 138 -24.08 17.71 28.95
CA GLY A 138 -24.62 17.39 27.62
C GLY A 138 -23.64 17.77 26.50
N PHE A 139 -23.08 18.98 26.55
CA PHE A 139 -22.08 19.44 25.59
C PHE A 139 -20.80 18.60 25.60
N LEU A 140 -20.28 18.25 26.79
CA LEU A 140 -19.10 17.38 26.91
C LEU A 140 -19.38 15.96 26.40
N TRP A 141 -20.61 15.46 26.56
CA TRP A 141 -21.04 14.19 25.97
C TRP A 141 -21.12 14.22 24.44
N ILE A 142 -21.31 15.40 23.84
CA ILE A 142 -21.14 15.57 22.38
C ILE A 142 -19.65 15.57 22.06
N ALA A 143 -18.87 16.43 22.70
CA ALA A 143 -17.50 16.75 22.32
C ALA A 143 -16.52 15.57 22.52
N ILE A 144 -16.61 14.85 23.65
CA ILE A 144 -15.64 13.79 23.99
C ILE A 144 -15.74 12.59 23.02
N PRO A 145 -16.92 12.00 22.78
CA PRO A 145 -17.07 10.89 21.83
C PRO A 145 -16.88 11.32 20.38
N TYR A 146 -17.13 12.59 20.04
CA TYR A 146 -16.91 13.14 18.71
C TYR A 146 -15.43 13.45 18.41
N ALA A 147 -14.62 13.75 19.43
CA ALA A 147 -13.23 14.17 19.24
C ALA A 147 -12.40 13.23 18.33
N PRO A 148 -12.47 11.89 18.46
CA PRO A 148 -11.73 10.99 17.58
C PRO A 148 -12.13 11.08 16.10
N VAL A 149 -13.40 11.36 15.82
CA VAL A 149 -13.99 11.42 14.46
C VAL A 149 -14.11 12.85 13.92
N SER A 150 -13.63 13.84 14.68
CA SER A 150 -13.65 15.25 14.30
C SER A 150 -12.64 15.62 13.20
N HIS A 151 -11.68 14.74 12.91
CA HIS A 151 -10.52 14.98 12.02
C HIS A 151 -9.57 16.12 12.45
N LEU A 152 -9.71 16.61 13.69
CA LEU A 152 -8.82 17.62 14.28
C LEU A 152 -7.62 16.97 14.96
N PHE A 153 -7.83 15.86 15.68
CA PHE A 153 -6.82 15.21 16.51
C PHE A 153 -6.30 13.90 15.92
N ILE A 154 -7.16 13.19 15.16
CA ILE A 154 -6.89 11.84 14.66
C ILE A 154 -7.28 11.77 13.19
N ALA A 155 -6.42 11.17 12.38
CA ALA A 155 -6.72 10.83 10.99
C ALA A 155 -7.68 9.63 10.96
N VAL A 156 -8.88 9.84 10.42
CA VAL A 156 -9.91 8.80 10.30
C VAL A 156 -10.14 8.49 8.82
N GLY A 157 -10.28 7.21 8.48
CA GLY A 157 -10.47 6.72 7.11
C GLY A 157 -11.90 6.84 6.59
N THR A 158 -12.76 7.60 7.25
CA THR A 158 -14.13 7.90 6.81
C THR A 158 -14.31 9.41 6.87
N PHE A 159 -14.77 10.03 5.78
CA PHE A 159 -14.90 11.48 5.70
C PHE A 159 -15.99 12.02 6.64
N ILE A 160 -17.26 11.80 6.30
CA ILE A 160 -18.41 12.06 7.18
C ILE A 160 -19.33 10.84 7.12
N ALA A 161 -19.62 10.27 8.29
CA ALA A 161 -20.57 9.17 8.42
C ALA A 161 -21.47 9.39 9.63
N GLU A 162 -22.77 9.27 9.40
CA GLU A 162 -23.81 9.52 10.41
C GLU A 162 -23.66 8.60 11.62
N ARG A 163 -23.22 7.35 11.42
CA ARG A 163 -22.95 6.38 12.49
C ARG A 163 -21.94 6.88 13.53
N CYS A 164 -21.04 7.79 13.15
CA CYS A 164 -20.08 8.38 14.07
C CYS A 164 -20.72 9.38 15.06
N LEU A 165 -21.94 9.84 14.77
CA LEU A 165 -22.71 10.78 15.60
C LEU A 165 -23.72 10.08 16.52
N TYR A 166 -23.78 8.74 16.53
CA TYR A 166 -24.73 8.00 17.35
C TYR A 166 -24.54 8.27 18.85
N VAL A 167 -23.32 8.13 19.38
CA VAL A 167 -23.03 8.45 20.79
C VAL A 167 -23.12 9.95 21.09
N PRO A 168 -22.56 10.85 20.25
CA PRO A 168 -22.79 12.30 20.39
C PRO A 168 -24.27 12.71 20.44
N SER A 169 -25.17 12.01 19.74
CA SER A 169 -26.60 12.34 19.69
C SER A 169 -27.29 12.28 21.06
N ILE A 170 -26.80 11.44 21.98
CA ILE A 170 -27.28 11.41 23.36
C ILE A 170 -27.03 12.77 24.03
N GLY A 171 -25.83 13.33 23.84
CA GLY A 171 -25.47 14.65 24.36
C GLY A 171 -26.30 15.76 23.72
N ALA A 172 -26.63 15.63 22.43
CA ALA A 172 -27.50 16.57 21.72
C ALA A 172 -28.93 16.57 22.29
N VAL A 173 -29.52 15.40 22.53
CA VAL A 173 -30.85 15.28 23.16
C VAL A 173 -30.84 15.90 24.56
N LEU A 174 -29.80 15.66 25.36
CA LEU A 174 -29.63 16.30 26.67
C LEU A 174 -29.56 17.84 26.53
N LEU A 175 -28.80 18.34 25.56
CA LEU A 175 -28.65 19.78 25.32
C LEU A 175 -29.95 20.43 24.83
N ILE A 176 -30.69 19.77 23.94
CA ILE A 176 -32.01 20.24 23.46
C ILE A 176 -33.01 20.26 24.60
N THR A 177 -33.04 19.21 25.41
CA THR A 177 -33.90 19.16 26.60
C THR A 177 -33.57 20.30 27.55
N PHE A 178 -32.27 20.58 27.76
CA PHE A 178 -31.82 21.72 28.55
C PHE A 178 -32.26 23.07 27.95
N ILE A 179 -32.04 23.31 26.64
CA ILE A 179 -32.41 24.57 25.97
C ILE A 179 -33.93 24.80 26.05
N VAL A 180 -34.73 23.76 25.82
CA VAL A 180 -36.20 23.83 25.85
C VAL A 180 -36.72 23.95 27.28
N ALA A 181 -36.07 23.31 28.27
CA ALA A 181 -36.47 23.36 29.69
C ALA A 181 -35.99 24.61 30.43
N ALA A 182 -34.90 25.26 29.99
CA ALA A 182 -34.29 26.39 30.70
C ALA A 182 -35.26 27.55 31.00
N PRO A 183 -36.21 27.92 30.11
CA PRO A 183 -37.25 28.91 30.41
C PRO A 183 -38.39 28.36 31.29
N GLY A 184 -38.58 27.04 31.31
CA GLY A 184 -39.75 26.32 31.85
C GLY A 184 -39.70 25.95 33.33
N LEU A 185 -38.62 26.28 34.04
CA LEU A 185 -38.47 26.05 35.49
C LEU A 185 -39.26 27.06 36.36
N ARG A 186 -40.24 27.77 35.77
CA ARG A 186 -41.19 28.65 36.46
C ARG A 186 -42.59 28.03 36.43
N GLU A 187 -43.37 28.18 37.49
CA GLU A 187 -44.74 27.63 37.59
C GLU A 187 -45.61 28.04 36.37
N GLY A 188 -46.36 27.08 35.80
CA GLY A 188 -47.26 27.31 34.65
C GLY A 188 -46.65 27.08 33.25
N VAL A 189 -45.34 26.87 33.12
CA VAL A 189 -44.67 26.63 31.81
C VAL A 189 -44.46 25.14 31.51
N VAL A 190 -44.59 24.26 32.51
CA VAL A 190 -44.42 22.80 32.40
C VAL A 190 -45.31 22.15 31.32
N PRO A 191 -46.60 22.51 31.16
CA PRO A 191 -47.42 21.95 30.08
C PRO A 191 -46.90 22.35 28.69
N ARG A 192 -46.49 23.61 28.50
CA ARG A 192 -45.94 24.09 27.23
C ARG A 192 -44.66 23.34 26.86
N TYR A 193 -43.79 23.11 27.84
CA TYR A 193 -42.58 22.29 27.68
C TYR A 193 -42.88 20.85 27.29
N PHE A 194 -43.85 20.22 27.94
CA PHE A 194 -44.26 18.86 27.60
C PHE A 194 -44.78 18.78 26.16
N TYR A 195 -45.64 19.72 25.75
CA TYR A 195 -46.17 19.74 24.39
C TYR A 195 -45.11 20.07 23.33
N THR A 196 -44.13 20.94 23.61
CA THR A 196 -43.03 21.22 22.67
C THR A 196 -42.14 20.00 22.48
N LEU A 197 -41.78 19.30 23.56
CA LEU A 197 -41.04 18.04 23.45
C LEU A 197 -41.83 16.94 22.77
N LEU A 198 -43.12 16.80 23.09
CA LEU A 198 -43.99 15.83 22.43
C LEU A 198 -44.07 16.11 20.92
N LEU A 199 -44.21 17.37 20.52
CA LEU A 199 -44.22 17.76 19.11
C LEU A 199 -42.90 17.42 18.41
N LEU A 200 -41.76 17.69 19.06
CA LEU A 200 -40.44 17.31 18.55
C LEU A 200 -40.29 15.79 18.41
N CYS A 201 -40.69 15.03 19.44
CA CYS A 201 -40.66 13.57 19.42
C CYS A 201 -41.55 12.99 18.32
N VAL A 202 -42.76 13.50 18.13
CA VAL A 202 -43.67 13.09 17.06
C VAL A 202 -43.08 13.46 15.69
N GLY A 203 -42.59 14.68 15.51
CA GLY A 203 -41.98 15.14 14.27
C GLY A 203 -40.78 14.30 13.86
N TRP A 204 -39.84 14.05 14.77
CA TRP A 204 -38.69 13.18 14.53
C TRP A 204 -39.08 11.71 14.40
N GLY A 205 -40.13 11.25 15.09
CA GLY A 205 -40.68 9.91 14.92
C GLY A 205 -41.23 9.66 13.51
N ILE A 206 -41.95 10.64 12.95
CA ILE A 206 -42.41 10.60 11.55
C ILE A 206 -41.23 10.59 10.59
N PHE A 207 -40.23 11.44 10.83
CA PHE A 207 -39.02 11.50 10.00
C PHE A 207 -38.24 10.18 10.03
N SER A 208 -38.05 9.60 11.22
CA SER A 208 -37.41 8.29 11.41
C SER A 208 -38.19 7.18 10.71
N ARG A 209 -39.52 7.17 10.83
CA ARG A 209 -40.37 6.18 10.14
C ARG A 209 -40.24 6.24 8.63
N ARG A 210 -40.18 7.45 8.04
CA ARG A 210 -39.93 7.65 6.60
C ARG A 210 -38.52 7.21 6.21
N ARG A 211 -37.51 7.60 7.00
CA ARG A 211 -36.12 7.22 6.74
C ARG A 211 -35.93 5.71 6.75
N ASN A 212 -36.63 4.97 7.61
CA ASN A 212 -36.57 3.51 7.64
C ASN A 212 -37.03 2.84 6.33
N GLU A 213 -37.83 3.53 5.50
CA GLU A 213 -38.25 2.99 4.18
C GLU A 213 -37.11 2.99 3.17
N ASP A 214 -36.18 3.94 3.29
CA ASP A 214 -34.96 3.97 2.47
C ASP A 214 -34.05 2.76 2.79
N TRP A 215 -34.08 2.24 4.02
CA TRP A 215 -33.27 1.11 4.47
C TRP A 215 -33.84 -0.26 4.10
N TRP A 216 -34.98 -0.32 3.40
CA TRP A 216 -35.60 -1.59 3.03
C TRP A 216 -34.79 -2.39 2.01
N THR A 217 -34.13 -1.70 1.06
CA THR A 217 -33.19 -2.30 0.11
C THR A 217 -32.01 -1.38 -0.12
N ASP A 218 -30.87 -1.95 -0.49
CA ASP A 218 -29.68 -1.17 -0.86
C ASP A 218 -29.99 -0.19 -2.00
N GLU A 219 -30.78 -0.60 -3.00
CA GLU A 219 -31.18 0.28 -4.10
C GLU A 219 -31.96 1.52 -3.61
N ARG A 220 -32.94 1.33 -2.72
CA ARG A 220 -33.68 2.47 -2.12
C ARG A 220 -32.76 3.37 -1.32
N LEU A 221 -31.81 2.79 -0.60
CA LEU A 221 -30.83 3.53 0.18
C LEU A 221 -29.95 4.41 -0.73
N PHE A 222 -29.45 3.87 -1.84
CA PHE A 222 -28.64 4.62 -2.80
C PHE A 222 -29.44 5.60 -3.66
N ARG A 223 -30.71 5.32 -3.99
CA ARG A 223 -31.61 6.32 -4.60
C ARG A 223 -31.88 7.48 -3.64
N SER A 224 -31.99 7.21 -2.34
CA SER A 224 -32.06 8.26 -1.31
C SER A 224 -30.76 9.06 -1.22
N ALA A 225 -29.62 8.37 -1.20
CA ALA A 225 -28.29 9.00 -1.24
C ALA A 225 -28.10 9.90 -2.47
N MET A 226 -28.60 9.49 -3.65
CA MET A 226 -28.50 10.28 -4.88
C MET A 226 -29.26 11.61 -4.79
N ARG A 227 -30.40 11.63 -4.09
CA ARG A 227 -31.16 12.86 -3.82
C ARG A 227 -30.40 13.80 -2.86
N THR A 228 -29.70 13.25 -1.87
CA THR A 228 -28.93 14.04 -0.88
C THR A 228 -27.57 14.51 -1.42
N CYS A 229 -26.88 13.66 -2.19
CA CYS A 229 -25.53 13.85 -2.69
C CYS A 229 -25.45 13.71 -4.23
N PRO A 230 -26.15 14.55 -5.01
CA PRO A 230 -26.23 14.41 -6.48
C PRO A 230 -24.90 14.68 -7.22
N ASN A 231 -23.89 15.18 -6.51
CA ASN A 231 -22.56 15.44 -7.09
C ASN A 231 -21.53 14.37 -6.73
N SER A 232 -21.94 13.26 -6.12
CA SER A 232 -21.01 12.20 -5.71
C SER A 232 -20.99 11.02 -6.66
N GLY A 233 -19.92 10.86 -7.44
CA GLY A 233 -19.76 9.76 -8.39
C GLY A 233 -19.94 8.37 -7.76
N LYS A 234 -19.48 8.19 -6.50
CA LYS A 234 -19.61 6.93 -5.76
C LYS A 234 -21.07 6.47 -5.63
N VAL A 235 -21.98 7.40 -5.37
CA VAL A 235 -23.41 7.09 -5.23
C VAL A 235 -23.98 6.55 -6.54
N TYR A 236 -23.62 7.18 -7.67
CA TYR A 236 -24.04 6.74 -9.00
C TYR A 236 -23.44 5.37 -9.37
N SER A 237 -22.16 5.15 -9.10
CA SER A 237 -21.49 3.86 -9.34
C SER A 237 -22.13 2.72 -8.53
N GLN A 238 -22.41 2.94 -7.25
CA GLN A 238 -23.05 1.93 -6.39
C GLN A 238 -24.50 1.67 -6.83
N LEU A 239 -25.25 2.70 -7.21
CA LEU A 239 -26.59 2.52 -7.75
C LEU A 239 -26.57 1.76 -9.09
N ALA A 240 -25.61 2.05 -9.98
CA ALA A 240 -25.41 1.33 -11.24
C ALA A 240 -25.16 -0.17 -10.98
N ALA A 241 -24.33 -0.49 -9.99
CA ALA A 241 -24.07 -1.87 -9.58
C ALA A 241 -25.32 -2.59 -9.09
N LEU A 242 -26.13 -1.94 -8.25
CA LEU A 242 -27.34 -2.51 -7.70
C LEU A 242 -28.43 -2.71 -8.77
N VAL A 243 -28.64 -1.72 -9.64
CA VAL A 243 -29.60 -1.83 -10.74
C VAL A 243 -29.16 -2.90 -11.74
N SER A 244 -27.87 -2.94 -12.09
CA SER A 244 -27.33 -3.97 -12.98
C SER A 244 -27.48 -5.37 -12.38
N SER A 245 -27.22 -5.55 -11.09
CA SER A 245 -27.39 -6.82 -10.39
C SER A 245 -28.85 -7.28 -10.34
N ARG A 246 -29.79 -6.35 -10.10
CA ARG A 246 -31.23 -6.63 -10.10
C ARG A 246 -31.72 -7.08 -11.47
N GLU A 247 -31.34 -6.36 -12.51
CA GLU A 247 -31.80 -6.61 -13.88
C GLU A 247 -31.02 -7.74 -14.58
N GLN A 248 -29.90 -8.17 -13.99
CA GLN A 248 -28.94 -9.13 -14.57
C GLN A 248 -28.44 -8.73 -15.98
N ARG A 249 -28.49 -7.43 -16.29
CA ARG A 249 -28.08 -6.86 -17.58
C ARG A 249 -27.69 -5.39 -17.41
N ILE A 250 -27.06 -4.83 -18.43
CA ILE A 250 -26.82 -3.39 -18.51
C ILE A 250 -28.04 -2.75 -19.17
N THR A 251 -28.76 -1.92 -18.42
CA THR A 251 -29.89 -1.15 -18.95
C THR A 251 -29.45 0.27 -19.30
N PRO A 252 -30.23 1.03 -20.08
CA PRO A 252 -29.94 2.44 -20.33
C PRO A 252 -29.79 3.27 -19.03
N GLU A 253 -30.56 2.94 -17.99
CA GLU A 253 -30.40 3.56 -16.65
C GLU A 253 -29.01 3.27 -16.07
N VAL A 254 -28.51 2.03 -16.17
CA VAL A 254 -27.16 1.68 -15.68
C VAL A 254 -26.08 2.45 -16.43
N VAL A 255 -26.24 2.63 -17.75
CA VAL A 255 -25.30 3.41 -18.57
C VAL A 255 -25.30 4.87 -18.13
N GLU A 256 -26.46 5.50 -18.00
CA GLU A 256 -26.58 6.90 -17.55
C GLU A 256 -25.96 7.10 -16.16
N LEU A 257 -26.22 6.18 -15.23
CA LEU A 257 -25.61 6.22 -13.89
C LEU A 257 -24.09 6.06 -13.97
N ALA A 258 -23.57 5.16 -14.81
CA ALA A 258 -22.14 4.95 -14.98
C ALA A 258 -21.43 6.14 -15.65
N GLU A 259 -22.04 6.73 -16.67
CA GLU A 259 -21.55 7.97 -17.32
C GLU A 259 -21.47 9.09 -16.30
N ARG A 260 -22.57 9.31 -15.56
CA ARG A 260 -22.61 10.37 -14.54
C ARG A 260 -21.60 10.15 -13.42
N SER A 261 -21.36 8.90 -13.04
CA SER A 261 -20.32 8.54 -12.08
C SER A 261 -18.93 8.99 -12.54
N VAL A 262 -18.56 8.65 -13.78
CA VAL A 262 -17.25 8.95 -14.35
C VAL A 262 -17.08 10.45 -14.63
N GLU A 263 -18.15 11.15 -15.01
CA GLU A 263 -18.14 12.62 -15.15
C GLU A 263 -17.84 13.34 -13.83
N LEU A 264 -18.46 12.88 -12.74
CA LEU A 264 -18.32 13.50 -11.41
C LEU A 264 -16.98 13.17 -10.75
N ASP A 265 -16.45 11.98 -10.99
CA ASP A 265 -15.16 11.51 -10.44
C ASP A 265 -14.47 10.57 -11.44
N SER A 266 -13.66 11.13 -12.34
CA SER A 266 -12.94 10.32 -13.35
C SER A 266 -11.90 9.36 -12.75
N LYS A 267 -11.50 9.57 -11.49
CA LYS A 267 -10.64 8.63 -10.76
C LYS A 267 -11.43 7.46 -10.18
N LEU A 268 -12.77 7.56 -10.10
CA LEU A 268 -13.65 6.47 -9.72
C LEU A 268 -13.92 5.59 -10.95
N ARG A 269 -13.08 4.58 -11.15
CA ARG A 269 -13.04 3.85 -12.42
C ARG A 269 -14.06 2.71 -12.55
N ASP A 270 -14.80 2.42 -11.48
CA ASP A 270 -15.84 1.39 -11.42
C ASP A 270 -16.89 1.55 -12.53
N GLY A 271 -17.26 2.80 -12.86
CA GLY A 271 -18.24 3.10 -13.90
C GLY A 271 -17.84 2.61 -15.30
N TYR A 272 -16.54 2.59 -15.61
CA TYR A 272 -16.05 2.13 -16.91
C TYR A 272 -16.36 0.66 -17.18
N TYR A 273 -16.57 -0.17 -16.15
CA TYR A 273 -17.03 -1.54 -16.32
C TYR A 273 -18.35 -1.60 -17.09
N TYR A 274 -19.36 -0.87 -16.59
CA TYR A 274 -20.71 -0.89 -17.15
C TYR A 274 -20.73 -0.30 -18.56
N LEU A 275 -19.96 0.78 -18.78
CA LEU A 275 -19.79 1.37 -20.10
C LEU A 275 -19.13 0.38 -21.06
N ALA A 276 -18.10 -0.34 -20.63
CA ALA A 276 -17.46 -1.34 -21.49
C ALA A 276 -18.39 -2.50 -21.86
N VAL A 277 -19.16 -3.01 -20.89
CA VAL A 277 -20.11 -4.11 -21.15
C VAL A 277 -21.22 -3.65 -22.12
N HIS A 278 -21.69 -2.41 -22.00
CA HIS A 278 -22.61 -1.80 -22.96
C HIS A 278 -22.00 -1.72 -24.37
N GLU A 279 -20.74 -1.27 -24.49
CA GLU A 279 -20.05 -1.21 -25.78
C GLU A 279 -19.88 -2.60 -26.43
N VAL A 280 -19.66 -3.65 -25.63
CA VAL A 280 -19.58 -5.03 -26.14
C VAL A 280 -20.94 -5.54 -26.62
N ASN A 281 -21.97 -5.38 -25.80
CA ASN A 281 -23.26 -6.03 -26.01
C ASN A 281 -24.14 -5.29 -27.02
N ASP A 282 -24.20 -3.96 -26.94
CA ASP A 282 -25.18 -3.16 -27.68
C ASP A 282 -24.55 -2.45 -28.88
N ASN A 283 -23.36 -1.85 -28.71
CA ASN A 283 -22.69 -1.10 -29.79
C ASN A 283 -21.72 -1.97 -30.62
N HIS A 284 -21.40 -3.18 -30.15
CA HIS A 284 -20.41 -4.09 -30.73
C HIS A 284 -19.03 -3.45 -30.99
N ASN A 285 -18.65 -2.45 -30.18
CA ASN A 285 -17.39 -1.73 -30.30
C ASN A 285 -16.35 -2.26 -29.31
N MET A 286 -15.68 -3.35 -29.72
CA MET A 286 -14.67 -4.03 -28.89
C MET A 286 -13.48 -3.13 -28.55
N GLU A 287 -13.05 -2.26 -29.46
CA GLU A 287 -11.90 -1.38 -29.23
C GLU A 287 -12.20 -0.35 -28.13
N LYS A 288 -13.39 0.27 -28.17
CA LYS A 288 -13.82 1.22 -27.14
C LYS A 288 -14.04 0.52 -25.80
N ALA A 289 -14.65 -0.67 -25.81
CA ALA A 289 -14.79 -1.50 -24.62
C ALA A 289 -13.43 -1.84 -23.98
N TYR A 290 -12.44 -2.20 -24.79
CA TYR A 290 -11.10 -2.49 -24.33
C TYR A 290 -10.44 -1.28 -23.66
N ARG A 291 -10.58 -0.08 -24.24
CA ARG A 291 -10.08 1.16 -23.63
C ARG A 291 -10.73 1.43 -22.26
N TYR A 292 -12.05 1.27 -22.14
CA TYR A 292 -12.75 1.41 -20.87
C TYR A 292 -12.33 0.36 -19.84
N LEU A 293 -12.16 -0.91 -20.25
CA LEU A 293 -11.70 -1.95 -19.34
C LEU A 293 -10.27 -1.72 -18.87
N ARG A 294 -9.37 -1.23 -19.73
CA ARG A 294 -8.01 -0.81 -19.31
C ARG A 294 -8.09 0.27 -18.24
N LEU A 295 -8.93 1.30 -18.45
CA LEU A 295 -9.12 2.33 -17.45
C LEU A 295 -9.61 1.71 -16.14
N CYS A 296 -10.63 0.85 -16.17
CA CYS A 296 -11.12 0.19 -14.96
C CYS A 296 -10.03 -0.62 -14.23
N MET A 297 -9.21 -1.38 -14.96
CA MET A 297 -8.17 -2.26 -14.41
C MET A 297 -7.04 -1.48 -13.70
N GLU A 298 -6.82 -0.21 -14.03
CA GLU A 298 -5.85 0.65 -13.34
C GLU A 298 -6.28 1.03 -11.91
N ASP A 299 -7.54 0.80 -11.53
CA ASP A 299 -8.00 1.02 -10.17
C ASP A 299 -7.96 -0.29 -9.34
N PRO A 300 -7.14 -0.37 -8.28
CA PRO A 300 -7.04 -1.57 -7.44
C PRO A 300 -8.38 -2.03 -6.84
N PHE A 301 -9.34 -1.12 -6.67
CA PHE A 301 -10.66 -1.43 -6.10
C PHE A 301 -11.63 -2.02 -7.13
N ALA A 302 -11.45 -1.67 -8.41
CA ALA A 302 -12.31 -2.14 -9.50
C ALA A 302 -11.69 -3.31 -10.29
N LEU A 303 -10.41 -3.63 -10.04
CA LEU A 303 -9.67 -4.70 -10.72
C LEU A 303 -10.46 -6.02 -10.80
N HIS A 304 -11.01 -6.48 -9.68
CA HIS A 304 -11.76 -7.74 -9.63
C HIS A 304 -13.07 -7.71 -10.41
N LEU A 305 -13.73 -6.55 -10.50
CA LEU A 305 -14.95 -6.37 -11.29
C LEU A 305 -14.65 -6.48 -12.79
N CYS A 306 -13.52 -5.92 -13.23
CA CYS A 306 -13.22 -5.73 -14.65
C CYS A 306 -12.38 -6.84 -15.29
N ARG A 307 -11.67 -7.63 -14.49
CA ARG A 307 -10.69 -8.61 -14.98
C ARG A 307 -11.26 -9.60 -16.00
N ASP A 308 -12.39 -10.22 -15.69
CA ASP A 308 -12.96 -11.27 -16.55
C ASP A 308 -13.41 -10.70 -17.91
N SER A 309 -14.04 -9.52 -17.89
CA SER A 309 -14.44 -8.82 -19.12
C SER A 309 -13.23 -8.35 -19.92
N TYR A 310 -12.20 -7.83 -19.24
CA TYR A 310 -10.94 -7.43 -19.86
C TYR A 310 -10.28 -8.60 -20.60
N GLU A 311 -10.19 -9.77 -19.95
CA GLU A 311 -9.61 -10.99 -20.51
C GLU A 311 -10.33 -11.44 -21.78
N LYS A 312 -11.68 -11.44 -21.74
CA LYS A 312 -12.51 -11.82 -22.90
C LYS A 312 -12.33 -10.85 -24.07
N VAL A 313 -12.45 -9.54 -23.83
CA VAL A 313 -12.33 -8.53 -24.89
C VAL A 313 -10.92 -8.50 -25.47
N ARG A 314 -9.88 -8.58 -24.63
CA ARG A 314 -8.49 -8.67 -25.07
C ARG A 314 -8.26 -9.91 -25.93
N GLY A 315 -8.81 -11.06 -25.55
CA GLY A 315 -8.67 -12.31 -26.32
C GLY A 315 -9.31 -12.23 -27.71
N ILE A 316 -10.38 -11.45 -27.87
CA ILE A 316 -11.02 -11.19 -29.17
C ILE A 316 -10.17 -10.25 -30.03
N LEU A 317 -9.67 -9.15 -29.46
CA LEU A 317 -8.89 -8.14 -30.20
C LEU A 317 -7.47 -8.61 -30.54
N PHE A 318 -6.84 -9.36 -29.64
CA PHE A 318 -5.44 -9.77 -29.74
C PHE A 318 -5.30 -11.29 -29.57
N PRO A 319 -5.91 -12.12 -30.45
CA PRO A 319 -5.94 -13.57 -30.30
C PRO A 319 -4.55 -14.22 -30.40
N LYS A 320 -3.57 -13.53 -30.98
CA LYS A 320 -2.18 -14.00 -31.11
C LYS A 320 -1.30 -13.62 -29.92
N MET A 321 -1.82 -12.86 -28.95
CA MET A 321 -1.05 -12.39 -27.80
C MET A 321 -0.65 -13.58 -26.92
N THR A 322 0.66 -13.77 -26.77
CA THR A 322 1.23 -14.84 -25.96
C THR A 322 0.94 -14.65 -24.47
N GLU A 323 0.99 -15.73 -23.70
CA GLU A 323 0.81 -15.68 -22.23
C GLU A 323 1.82 -14.74 -21.56
N MET A 324 3.05 -14.68 -22.10
CA MET A 324 4.09 -13.75 -21.65
C MET A 324 3.68 -12.29 -21.91
N GLU A 325 3.25 -11.96 -23.11
CA GLU A 325 2.80 -10.60 -23.46
C GLU A 325 1.59 -10.20 -22.62
N GLN A 326 0.64 -11.11 -22.38
CA GLN A 326 -0.52 -10.86 -21.53
C GLN A 326 -0.11 -10.48 -20.09
N LEU A 327 0.93 -11.10 -19.54
CA LEU A 327 1.46 -10.76 -18.20
C LEU A 327 2.17 -9.41 -18.17
N ILE A 328 2.95 -9.09 -19.22
CA ILE A 328 3.58 -7.77 -19.37
C ILE A 328 2.50 -6.69 -19.46
N ASP A 329 1.44 -6.96 -20.21
CA ASP A 329 0.28 -6.10 -20.33
C ASP A 329 -0.43 -5.89 -18.98
N TYR A 330 -0.64 -6.94 -18.18
CA TYR A 330 -1.15 -6.77 -16.80
C TYR A 330 -0.23 -5.95 -15.92
N ALA A 331 1.09 -6.15 -16.02
CA ALA A 331 2.05 -5.36 -15.26
C ALA A 331 1.91 -3.86 -15.58
N SER A 332 1.60 -3.51 -16.83
CA SER A 332 1.37 -2.10 -17.22
C SER A 332 0.15 -1.46 -16.56
N LEU A 333 -0.82 -2.26 -16.13
CA LEU A 333 -2.07 -1.81 -15.52
C LEU A 333 -2.01 -1.71 -13.99
N MET A 334 -1.00 -2.30 -13.34
CA MET A 334 -0.91 -2.29 -11.88
C MET A 334 -0.43 -0.94 -11.33
N VAL A 335 -0.97 -0.51 -10.19
CA VAL A 335 -0.51 0.71 -9.51
C VAL A 335 0.71 0.46 -8.63
N LEU A 336 0.73 -0.67 -7.90
CA LEU A 336 1.79 -0.99 -6.96
C LEU A 336 3.00 -1.59 -7.68
N GLU A 337 4.19 -1.01 -7.47
CA GLU A 337 5.44 -1.48 -8.09
C GLU A 337 5.74 -2.96 -7.78
N SER A 338 5.41 -3.42 -6.58
CA SER A 338 5.55 -4.82 -6.16
C SER A 338 4.63 -5.78 -6.92
N GLN A 339 3.41 -5.36 -7.27
CA GLN A 339 2.51 -6.14 -8.12
C GLN A 339 3.01 -6.16 -9.57
N LYS A 340 3.50 -5.03 -10.09
CA LYS A 340 4.16 -4.98 -11.42
C LYS A 340 5.30 -6.00 -11.48
N ALA A 341 6.16 -5.98 -10.46
CA ALA A 341 7.29 -6.89 -10.35
C ALA A 341 6.87 -8.37 -10.38
N ALA A 342 5.81 -8.73 -9.67
CA ALA A 342 5.30 -10.10 -9.64
C ALA A 342 4.86 -10.59 -11.03
N TYR A 343 4.10 -9.78 -11.78
CA TYR A 343 3.68 -10.09 -13.14
C TYR A 343 4.87 -10.18 -14.11
N LEU A 344 5.81 -9.23 -14.05
CA LEU A 344 7.03 -9.25 -14.87
C LEU A 344 7.89 -10.48 -14.59
N ARG A 345 8.06 -10.85 -13.31
CA ARG A 345 8.76 -12.08 -12.93
C ARG A 345 8.08 -13.30 -13.51
N GLN A 346 6.75 -13.38 -13.44
CA GLN A 346 6.01 -14.50 -14.02
C GLN A 346 6.17 -14.56 -15.55
N ALA A 347 6.12 -13.40 -16.22
CA ALA A 347 6.40 -13.30 -17.65
C ALA A 347 7.81 -13.81 -17.97
N GLY A 348 8.81 -13.45 -17.17
CA GLY A 348 10.20 -13.92 -17.30
C GLY A 348 10.33 -15.44 -17.18
N VAL A 349 9.64 -16.07 -16.21
CA VAL A 349 9.64 -17.53 -16.05
C VAL A 349 9.06 -18.21 -17.29
N ILE A 350 7.96 -17.70 -17.82
CA ILE A 350 7.32 -18.24 -19.03
C ILE A 350 8.21 -18.03 -20.26
N ALA A 351 8.83 -16.86 -20.39
CA ALA A 351 9.79 -16.57 -21.46
C ALA A 351 10.93 -17.59 -21.46
N LEU A 352 11.49 -17.89 -20.29
CA LEU A 352 12.60 -18.83 -20.13
C LEU A 352 12.17 -20.28 -20.39
N GLN A 353 11.15 -20.76 -19.68
CA GLN A 353 10.81 -22.18 -19.63
C GLN A 353 9.96 -22.65 -20.82
N LYS A 354 8.98 -21.83 -21.22
CA LYS A 354 8.00 -22.19 -22.26
C LYS A 354 8.45 -21.76 -23.64
N TYR A 355 8.89 -20.50 -23.76
CA TYR A 355 9.26 -19.93 -25.05
C TYR A 355 10.75 -20.05 -25.40
N ARG A 356 11.59 -20.50 -24.46
CA ARG A 356 13.05 -20.64 -24.64
C ARG A 356 13.70 -19.32 -25.13
N LYS A 357 13.28 -18.20 -24.54
CA LYS A 357 13.79 -16.84 -24.81
C LYS A 357 14.56 -16.31 -23.59
N PRO A 358 15.77 -16.82 -23.30
CA PRO A 358 16.53 -16.46 -22.10
C PRO A 358 16.91 -14.98 -22.03
N CYS A 359 17.23 -14.31 -23.14
CA CYS A 359 17.55 -12.88 -23.14
C CYS A 359 16.34 -12.00 -22.77
N VAL A 360 15.15 -12.36 -23.27
CA VAL A 360 13.90 -11.68 -22.89
C VAL A 360 13.59 -11.93 -21.41
N ALA A 361 13.77 -13.18 -20.95
CA ALA A 361 13.60 -13.52 -19.54
C ALA A 361 14.54 -12.72 -18.63
N GLN A 362 15.81 -12.59 -19.00
CA GLN A 362 16.80 -11.79 -18.28
C GLN A 362 16.34 -10.35 -18.11
N GLN A 363 15.89 -9.71 -19.21
CA GLN A 363 15.39 -8.34 -19.15
C GLN A 363 14.18 -8.21 -18.22
N LEU A 364 13.21 -9.13 -18.32
CA LEU A 364 12.01 -9.15 -17.49
C LEU A 364 12.32 -9.35 -16.00
N PHE A 365 13.24 -10.24 -15.65
CA PHE A 365 13.68 -10.41 -14.27
C PHE A 365 14.45 -9.18 -13.74
N GLY A 366 15.27 -8.57 -14.59
CA GLY A 366 15.96 -7.31 -14.28
C GLY A 366 14.97 -6.20 -13.92
N GLU A 367 13.99 -5.97 -14.78
CA GLU A 367 12.95 -4.97 -14.53
C GLU A 367 12.13 -5.31 -13.28
N ALA A 368 11.71 -6.58 -13.11
CA ALA A 368 10.98 -7.00 -11.91
C ALA A 368 11.74 -6.68 -10.62
N MET A 369 13.05 -6.96 -10.58
CA MET A 369 13.90 -6.64 -9.45
C MET A 369 14.01 -5.14 -9.21
N ASP A 370 14.12 -4.31 -10.25
CA ASP A 370 14.20 -2.86 -10.10
C ASP A 370 12.91 -2.28 -9.49
N ARG A 371 11.75 -2.81 -9.90
CA ARG A 371 10.43 -2.47 -9.34
C ARG A 371 10.31 -2.88 -7.86
N TRP A 372 10.77 -4.08 -7.49
CA TRP A 372 10.82 -4.49 -6.08
C TRP A 372 11.81 -3.65 -5.25
N ASN A 373 12.94 -3.24 -5.83
CA ASN A 373 13.90 -2.37 -5.16
C ASN A 373 13.27 -1.01 -4.82
N ASN A 374 12.48 -0.44 -5.73
CA ASN A 374 11.73 0.80 -5.50
C ASN A 374 10.73 0.68 -4.34
N SER A 375 10.15 -0.51 -4.13
CA SER A 375 9.25 -0.80 -3.01
C SER A 375 9.95 -1.27 -1.73
N LYS A 376 11.28 -1.51 -1.78
CA LYS A 376 12.09 -2.05 -0.67
C LYS A 376 11.57 -3.39 -0.12
N LEU A 377 11.04 -4.24 -1.01
CA LEU A 377 10.50 -5.56 -0.67
C LEU A 377 11.37 -6.67 -1.27
N TYR A 378 12.20 -7.31 -0.42
CA TYR A 378 13.20 -8.28 -0.90
C TYR A 378 12.81 -9.74 -0.69
N TRP A 379 12.26 -10.07 0.48
CA TRP A 379 11.92 -11.45 0.91
C TRP A 379 10.42 -11.67 1.13
N VAL A 380 9.59 -10.65 0.91
CA VAL A 380 8.16 -10.64 1.20
C VAL A 380 7.41 -10.17 -0.04
N SER A 381 6.31 -10.86 -0.37
CA SER A 381 5.31 -10.36 -1.32
C SER A 381 4.28 -9.49 -0.59
N ASP A 382 3.83 -8.42 -1.25
CA ASP A 382 2.80 -7.51 -0.79
C ASP A 382 1.36 -8.04 -0.95
N GLU A 383 1.19 -9.22 -1.57
CA GLU A 383 -0.10 -9.89 -1.69
C GLU A 383 -0.79 -10.10 -0.33
N VAL A 384 -2.12 -10.06 -0.29
CA VAL A 384 -2.93 -10.16 0.95
C VAL A 384 -2.62 -11.41 1.77
N LYS A 385 -2.29 -12.53 1.11
CA LYS A 385 -1.92 -13.77 1.79
C LYS A 385 -0.49 -13.74 2.35
N ARG A 386 0.32 -12.72 2.01
CA ARG A 386 1.74 -12.48 2.34
C ARG A 386 2.49 -13.78 2.56
N ARG A 387 2.31 -14.71 1.61
CA ARG A 387 2.94 -16.01 1.72
C ARG A 387 4.42 -15.78 1.50
N SER A 388 5.23 -16.42 2.33
CA SER A 388 6.61 -16.67 1.99
C SER A 388 6.60 -17.52 0.71
N GLY A 389 6.83 -16.89 -0.44
CA GLY A 389 6.46 -17.44 -1.74
C GLY A 389 7.37 -16.98 -2.87
N ASP A 390 7.28 -17.65 -4.01
CA ASP A 390 8.25 -17.67 -5.11
C ASP A 390 8.40 -16.35 -5.89
N ALA A 391 7.51 -15.39 -5.69
CA ALA A 391 7.51 -14.08 -6.35
C ALA A 391 8.08 -12.99 -5.43
N THR A 392 9.39 -13.04 -5.21
CA THR A 392 10.14 -12.02 -4.45
C THR A 392 11.36 -11.58 -5.25
N TYR A 393 11.93 -10.42 -4.89
CA TYR A 393 13.18 -9.93 -5.46
C TYR A 393 14.28 -11.01 -5.43
N CYS A 394 14.49 -11.63 -4.27
CA CYS A 394 15.61 -12.56 -4.09
C CYS A 394 15.43 -13.87 -4.85
N ASN A 395 14.19 -14.35 -4.99
CA ASN A 395 13.91 -15.49 -5.85
C ASN A 395 14.06 -15.13 -7.35
N ALA A 396 13.65 -13.92 -7.75
CA ALA A 396 13.85 -13.45 -9.12
C ALA A 396 15.33 -13.29 -9.49
N LEU A 397 16.20 -12.96 -8.53
CA LEU A 397 17.66 -12.89 -8.76
C LEU A 397 18.24 -14.24 -9.20
N TYR A 398 17.78 -15.35 -8.61
CA TYR A 398 18.20 -16.68 -9.06
C TYR A 398 17.91 -16.87 -10.56
N TRP A 399 16.69 -16.58 -10.98
CA TRP A 399 16.28 -16.75 -12.37
C TRP A 399 16.96 -15.75 -13.31
N TYR A 400 17.19 -14.52 -12.87
CA TYR A 400 17.97 -13.53 -13.60
C TYR A 400 19.38 -14.03 -13.90
N VAL A 401 20.04 -14.62 -12.90
CA VAL A 401 21.39 -15.18 -13.05
C VAL A 401 21.39 -16.32 -14.07
N GLN A 402 20.47 -17.28 -13.93
CA GLN A 402 20.36 -18.42 -14.84
C GLN A 402 20.07 -17.97 -16.28
N SER A 403 19.09 -17.08 -16.46
CA SER A 403 18.73 -16.58 -17.79
C SER A 403 19.84 -15.73 -18.42
N SER A 404 20.66 -15.04 -17.62
CA SER A 404 21.81 -14.27 -18.12
C SER A 404 22.85 -15.18 -18.77
N LEU A 405 23.18 -16.29 -18.11
CA LEU A 405 24.14 -17.28 -18.62
C LEU A 405 23.59 -17.98 -19.88
N GLU A 406 22.31 -18.36 -19.88
CA GLU A 406 21.67 -18.97 -21.05
C GLU A 406 21.58 -18.02 -22.24
N CYS A 407 21.27 -16.74 -22.00
CA CYS A 407 21.22 -15.71 -23.04
C CYS A 407 22.56 -15.56 -23.74
N GLU A 408 23.64 -15.46 -22.96
CA GLU A 408 24.99 -15.35 -23.48
C GLU A 408 25.42 -16.58 -24.28
N ALA A 409 25.09 -17.79 -23.79
CA ALA A 409 25.36 -19.02 -24.53
C ALA A 409 24.61 -19.07 -25.87
N GLN A 410 23.38 -18.56 -25.92
CA GLN A 410 22.59 -18.50 -27.15
C GLN A 410 23.17 -17.50 -28.17
N ASP A 411 23.61 -16.33 -27.72
CA ASP A 411 24.27 -15.33 -28.58
C ASP A 411 25.58 -15.89 -29.18
N MET A 412 26.34 -16.67 -28.41
CA MET A 412 27.55 -17.36 -28.89
C MET A 412 27.26 -18.56 -29.81
N ALA A 413 26.10 -19.21 -29.70
CA ALA A 413 25.72 -20.31 -30.59
C ALA A 413 25.22 -19.80 -31.95
N GLY A 414 24.45 -18.71 -31.98
CA GLY A 414 23.96 -18.08 -33.21
C GLY A 414 25.06 -17.50 -34.11
N THR A 415 26.27 -17.30 -33.56
CA THR A 415 27.46 -16.85 -34.30
C THR A 415 28.23 -18.00 -34.96
N ALA A 416 28.03 -19.25 -34.54
CA ALA A 416 28.69 -20.42 -35.14
C ALA A 416 27.98 -20.97 -36.40
N GLU A 417 26.70 -20.64 -36.61
CA GLU A 417 25.89 -21.15 -37.73
C GLU A 417 25.88 -20.26 -38.99
N SER A 418 26.70 -19.19 -39.05
CA SER A 418 26.75 -18.33 -40.25
C SER A 418 28.16 -18.14 -40.80
N PRO A 419 28.61 -19.06 -41.68
CA PRO A 419 29.46 -18.72 -42.79
C PRO A 419 28.81 -19.25 -44.07
N ASN A 420 27.87 -18.49 -44.66
CA ASN A 420 27.56 -18.44 -46.11
C ASN A 420 26.21 -17.75 -46.34
N ALA A 421 26.26 -16.45 -46.62
CA ALA A 421 25.31 -15.81 -47.53
C ALA A 421 25.92 -14.49 -48.01
N GLU A 422 26.59 -14.59 -49.16
CA GLU A 422 26.96 -13.44 -49.98
C GLU A 422 25.73 -12.60 -50.31
N ASP A 423 25.91 -11.29 -50.17
CA ASP A 423 25.36 -10.19 -50.96
C ASP A 423 24.09 -10.46 -51.79
N LYS A 424 23.02 -9.75 -51.40
CA LYS A 424 22.19 -9.01 -52.37
C LYS A 424 21.39 -7.92 -51.67
N GLU A 425 21.87 -6.69 -51.86
CA GLU A 425 21.04 -5.49 -51.80
C GLU A 425 19.91 -5.62 -52.83
N ASP A 426 18.66 -5.39 -52.40
CA ASP A 426 17.79 -4.49 -53.16
C ASP A 426 16.71 -3.87 -52.25
N SER A 427 16.23 -2.75 -52.74
CA SER A 427 15.70 -1.57 -52.08
C SER A 427 14.17 -1.52 -51.91
N GLY A 428 13.69 -0.69 -50.97
CA GLY A 428 12.42 0.05 -51.10
C GLY A 428 11.43 0.05 -49.91
N GLY A 429 11.23 1.22 -49.28
CA GLY A 429 9.89 1.69 -48.85
C GLY A 429 9.59 1.92 -47.35
N ASP A 430 9.86 3.14 -46.88
CA ASP A 430 9.11 4.08 -46.01
C ASP A 430 8.44 3.68 -44.66
N ASP A 431 9.03 4.24 -43.59
CA ASP A 431 8.50 4.93 -42.39
C ASP A 431 7.16 4.53 -41.74
N VAL A 432 7.26 4.00 -40.50
CA VAL A 432 6.45 4.43 -39.34
C VAL A 432 7.31 4.38 -38.07
N ASP A 433 7.44 5.53 -37.41
CA ASP A 433 8.07 5.73 -36.11
C ASP A 433 7.46 4.83 -35.03
N SER A 434 8.25 3.85 -34.58
CA SER A 434 8.09 3.23 -33.27
C SER A 434 9.46 3.25 -32.60
N SER A 435 9.54 3.97 -31.47
CA SER A 435 10.69 3.99 -30.58
C SER A 435 10.82 2.67 -29.82
N SER A 436 10.95 1.56 -30.56
CA SER A 436 11.63 0.38 -30.06
C SER A 436 13.13 0.67 -30.21
N SER A 437 13.86 0.67 -29.10
CA SER A 437 15.31 0.63 -29.14
C SER A 437 15.69 -0.65 -29.89
N LYS A 438 15.94 -0.54 -31.20
CA LYS A 438 16.55 -1.59 -32.02
C LYS A 438 17.81 -2.01 -31.27
N VAL A 439 17.76 -3.19 -30.67
CA VAL A 439 18.93 -3.85 -30.10
C VAL A 439 19.82 -4.13 -31.31
N SER A 440 20.82 -3.27 -31.50
CA SER A 440 21.95 -3.55 -32.36
C SER A 440 22.48 -4.92 -31.94
N ARG A 441 22.35 -5.93 -32.81
CA ARG A 441 23.12 -7.16 -32.73
C ARG A 441 24.58 -6.71 -32.62
N ARG A 442 25.18 -6.84 -31.44
CA ARG A 442 26.59 -6.55 -31.24
C ARG A 442 27.35 -7.83 -31.53
N ASP A 443 27.87 -7.88 -32.75
CA ASP A 443 28.75 -8.92 -33.29
C ASP A 443 30.15 -8.93 -32.64
N ILE A 444 30.27 -8.74 -31.32
CA ILE A 444 31.57 -8.64 -30.62
C ILE A 444 31.54 -9.50 -29.35
N PRO A 445 32.56 -10.36 -29.12
CA PRO A 445 32.68 -11.11 -27.86
C PRO A 445 32.70 -10.16 -26.66
N LEU A 446 32.06 -10.58 -25.57
CA LEU A 446 31.91 -9.80 -24.34
C LEU A 446 33.28 -9.25 -23.89
N THR A 447 33.40 -7.93 -23.77
CA THR A 447 34.67 -7.32 -23.36
C THR A 447 34.97 -7.64 -21.88
N PRO A 448 36.25 -7.70 -21.46
CA PRO A 448 36.60 -7.93 -20.05
C PRO A 448 35.96 -6.92 -19.09
N GLN A 449 35.80 -5.67 -19.55
CA GLN A 449 35.15 -4.61 -18.79
C GLN A 449 33.64 -4.85 -18.62
N GLU A 450 32.94 -5.24 -19.69
CA GLU A 450 31.52 -5.60 -19.62
C GLU A 450 31.28 -6.84 -18.76
N ALA A 451 32.16 -7.84 -18.83
CA ALA A 451 32.11 -9.03 -17.98
C ALA A 451 32.25 -8.68 -16.49
N ALA A 452 33.23 -7.83 -16.14
CA ALA A 452 33.40 -7.34 -14.79
C ALA A 452 32.18 -6.53 -14.31
N GLN A 453 31.64 -5.65 -15.15
CA GLN A 453 30.46 -4.86 -14.82
C GLN A 453 29.22 -5.74 -14.56
N ARG A 454 28.99 -6.78 -15.37
CA ARG A 454 27.90 -7.74 -15.16
C ARG A 454 28.07 -8.53 -13.86
N ALA A 455 29.30 -8.96 -13.54
CA ALA A 455 29.62 -9.63 -12.29
C ALA A 455 29.36 -8.74 -11.06
N VAL A 456 29.81 -7.47 -11.11
CA VAL A 456 29.57 -6.49 -10.05
C VAL A 456 28.07 -6.23 -9.86
N THR A 457 27.33 -6.03 -10.95
CA THR A 457 25.88 -5.81 -10.93
C THR A 457 25.13 -6.97 -10.26
N ALA A 458 25.48 -8.22 -10.59
CA ALA A 458 24.86 -9.39 -9.99
C ALA A 458 25.14 -9.48 -8.47
N GLY A 459 26.38 -9.17 -8.06
CA GLY A 459 26.73 -9.14 -6.65
C GLY A 459 26.06 -8.01 -5.86
N GLU A 460 25.91 -6.83 -6.45
CA GLU A 460 25.16 -5.72 -5.83
C GLU A 460 23.68 -6.06 -5.64
N ARG A 461 23.06 -6.73 -6.62
CA ARG A 461 21.69 -7.23 -6.46
C ARG A 461 21.60 -8.23 -5.30
N LEU A 462 22.57 -9.14 -5.15
CA LEU A 462 22.59 -10.07 -4.03
C LEU A 462 22.75 -9.38 -2.67
N ARG A 463 23.49 -8.26 -2.57
CA ARG A 463 23.59 -7.47 -1.32
C ARG A 463 22.23 -7.01 -0.82
N SER A 464 21.27 -6.77 -1.71
CA SER A 464 19.92 -6.37 -1.34
C SER A 464 19.12 -7.50 -0.66
N CYS A 465 19.57 -8.75 -0.83
CA CYS A 465 19.01 -9.93 -0.20
C CYS A 465 19.65 -10.29 1.15
N ASP A 466 20.67 -9.55 1.56
CA ASP A 466 21.37 -9.79 2.82
C ASP A 466 20.41 -9.68 4.02
N THR A 467 20.70 -10.43 5.07
CA THR A 467 19.82 -10.56 6.23
C THR A 467 20.60 -10.29 7.51
N ASP A 468 20.26 -9.17 8.15
CA ASP A 468 20.61 -8.90 9.54
C ASP A 468 19.62 -9.62 10.46
N TRP A 469 20.09 -10.68 11.12
CA TRP A 469 19.26 -11.49 12.01
C TRP A 469 18.72 -10.74 13.21
N HIS A 470 19.46 -9.79 13.77
CA HIS A 470 19.00 -9.00 14.91
C HIS A 470 17.86 -8.09 14.49
N GLN A 471 17.99 -7.44 13.33
CA GLN A 471 16.92 -6.64 12.75
C GLN A 471 15.68 -7.49 12.45
N VAL A 472 15.83 -8.60 11.71
CA VAL A 472 14.70 -9.45 11.29
C VAL A 472 13.94 -10.05 12.48
N LEU A 473 14.64 -10.43 13.56
CA LEU A 473 14.00 -10.97 14.76
C LEU A 473 13.28 -9.89 15.59
N SER A 474 13.68 -8.62 15.45
CA SER A 474 13.02 -7.48 16.10
C SER A 474 11.80 -6.94 15.33
N GLU A 475 11.63 -7.34 14.07
CA GLU A 475 10.53 -6.90 13.21
C GLU A 475 9.16 -7.43 13.66
N LEU A 476 8.09 -6.89 13.04
CA LEU A 476 6.72 -7.29 13.32
C LEU A 476 6.47 -8.76 12.96
N GLN A 477 5.57 -9.41 13.70
CA GLN A 477 5.32 -10.86 13.59
C GLN A 477 4.98 -11.34 12.16
N TYR A 478 4.45 -10.48 11.30
CA TYR A 478 4.13 -10.85 9.92
C TYR A 478 5.36 -11.14 9.04
N ASN A 479 6.57 -10.76 9.46
CA ASN A 479 7.81 -11.07 8.73
C ASN A 479 8.39 -12.45 9.11
N LEU A 480 7.93 -13.06 10.21
CA LEU A 480 8.41 -14.36 10.69
C LEU A 480 8.31 -15.49 9.65
N PRO A 481 7.25 -15.59 8.81
CA PRO A 481 7.18 -16.62 7.78
C PRO A 481 8.33 -16.59 6.77
N THR A 482 9.06 -15.47 6.64
CA THR A 482 10.21 -15.36 5.71
C THR A 482 11.51 -15.93 6.26
N ILE A 483 11.60 -16.15 7.57
CA ILE A 483 12.84 -16.60 8.22
C ILE A 483 13.37 -17.91 7.62
N PRO A 484 12.57 -18.99 7.44
CA PRO A 484 13.05 -20.22 6.82
C PRO A 484 13.63 -20.03 5.41
N TYR A 485 13.08 -19.09 4.64
CA TYR A 485 13.51 -18.79 3.27
C TYR A 485 14.82 -18.03 3.28
N ARG A 486 14.94 -17.00 4.14
CA ARG A 486 16.20 -16.27 4.33
C ARG A 486 17.33 -17.18 4.80
N MET A 487 17.03 -18.17 5.66
CA MET A 487 18.02 -19.14 6.15
C MET A 487 18.60 -20.03 5.04
N THR A 488 17.79 -20.43 4.05
CA THR A 488 18.17 -21.47 3.08
C THR A 488 18.29 -20.94 1.66
N GLN A 489 17.31 -20.20 1.16
CA GLN A 489 17.31 -19.68 -0.21
C GLN A 489 18.38 -18.61 -0.43
N TYR A 490 18.77 -17.84 0.60
CA TYR A 490 19.85 -16.87 0.48
C TYR A 490 21.17 -17.55 0.05
N LEU A 491 21.42 -18.75 0.59
CA LEU A 491 22.57 -19.56 0.18
C LEU A 491 22.45 -20.00 -1.27
N THR A 492 21.31 -20.54 -1.68
CA THR A 492 21.07 -20.98 -3.07
C THR A 492 21.25 -19.83 -4.08
N VAL A 493 20.68 -18.66 -3.79
CA VAL A 493 20.81 -17.49 -4.67
C VAL A 493 22.27 -17.01 -4.70
N GLY A 494 22.96 -17.00 -3.56
CA GLY A 494 24.38 -16.64 -3.49
C GLY A 494 25.30 -17.62 -4.22
N ASP A 495 25.04 -18.92 -4.14
CA ASP A 495 25.79 -19.96 -4.85
C ASP A 495 25.60 -19.82 -6.36
N SER A 496 24.36 -19.63 -6.82
CA SER A 496 24.06 -19.34 -8.22
C SER A 496 24.77 -18.07 -8.71
N THR A 497 24.77 -17.01 -7.90
CA THR A 497 25.46 -15.77 -8.22
C THR A 497 26.97 -16.01 -8.31
N GLY A 498 27.56 -16.74 -7.36
CA GLY A 498 28.99 -17.10 -7.37
C GLY A 498 29.42 -17.89 -8.61
N ASN A 499 28.56 -18.77 -9.13
CA ASN A 499 28.82 -19.47 -10.39
C ASN A 499 28.87 -18.52 -11.59
N MET A 500 27.96 -17.54 -11.66
CA MET A 500 27.98 -16.49 -12.69
C MET A 500 29.21 -15.60 -12.59
N LEU A 501 29.63 -15.24 -11.37
CA LEU A 501 30.88 -14.51 -11.17
C LEU A 501 32.10 -15.32 -11.66
N SER A 502 32.12 -16.62 -11.37
CA SER A 502 33.19 -17.52 -11.81
C SER A 502 33.24 -17.64 -13.34
N HIS A 503 32.07 -17.67 -13.99
CA HIS A 503 31.95 -17.61 -15.46
C HIS A 503 32.57 -16.32 -16.01
N TYR A 504 32.19 -15.15 -15.49
CA TYR A 504 32.74 -13.87 -15.94
C TYR A 504 34.22 -13.68 -15.62
N ALA A 505 34.70 -14.32 -14.55
CA ALA A 505 36.10 -14.31 -14.23
C ALA A 505 36.93 -14.88 -15.39
N ASN A 506 36.44 -15.87 -16.15
CA ASN A 506 37.16 -16.47 -17.27
C ASN A 506 37.37 -15.51 -18.46
N TYR A 507 36.58 -14.44 -18.57
CA TYR A 507 36.74 -13.39 -19.58
C TYR A 507 37.79 -12.34 -19.20
N THR A 508 38.24 -12.35 -17.95
CA THR A 508 39.20 -11.38 -17.41
C THR A 508 40.57 -12.03 -17.24
N GLN A 509 41.61 -11.36 -17.72
CA GLN A 509 42.99 -11.84 -17.55
C GLN A 509 43.47 -11.60 -16.11
N ARG A 510 44.40 -12.44 -15.63
CA ARG A 510 45.00 -12.22 -14.31
C ARG A 510 45.74 -10.90 -14.26
N ASN A 511 45.78 -10.27 -13.07
CA ASN A 511 46.45 -9.00 -12.81
C ASN A 511 45.88 -7.80 -13.60
N THR A 512 44.61 -7.84 -14.02
CA THR A 512 43.91 -6.67 -14.59
C THR A 512 42.92 -6.08 -13.57
N PRO A 513 42.58 -4.78 -13.66
CA PRO A 513 41.61 -4.18 -12.75
C PRO A 513 40.23 -4.85 -12.84
N GLU A 514 39.82 -5.32 -14.02
CA GLU A 514 38.55 -6.02 -14.24
C GLU A 514 38.50 -7.35 -13.46
N ARG A 515 39.58 -8.14 -13.50
CA ARG A 515 39.70 -9.38 -12.72
C ARG A 515 39.64 -9.09 -11.22
N ASN A 516 40.28 -8.01 -10.77
CA ASN A 516 40.27 -7.60 -9.37
C ASN A 516 38.85 -7.25 -8.90
N GLU A 517 38.05 -6.58 -9.74
CA GLU A 517 36.66 -6.29 -9.43
C GLU A 517 35.83 -7.57 -9.26
N VAL A 518 35.94 -8.51 -10.20
CA VAL A 518 35.24 -9.81 -10.13
C VAL A 518 35.65 -10.59 -8.87
N LEU A 519 36.94 -10.63 -8.54
CA LEU A 519 37.43 -11.32 -7.35
C LEU A 519 36.96 -10.64 -6.05
N LEU A 520 36.94 -9.31 -6.00
CA LEU A 520 36.47 -8.56 -4.83
C LEU A 520 34.98 -8.75 -4.61
N ILE A 521 34.15 -8.73 -5.66
CA ILE A 521 32.72 -8.98 -5.51
C ILE A 521 32.44 -10.44 -5.14
N PHE A 522 33.21 -11.40 -5.68
CA PHE A 522 33.11 -12.81 -5.28
C PHE A 522 33.47 -13.00 -3.81
N LEU A 523 34.54 -12.35 -3.33
CA LEU A 523 34.94 -12.39 -1.94
C LEU A 523 33.88 -11.77 -1.02
N ASP A 524 33.31 -10.61 -1.39
CA ASP A 524 32.23 -9.95 -0.64
C ASP A 524 31.01 -10.86 -0.45
N ILE A 525 30.52 -11.48 -1.53
CA ILE A 525 29.37 -12.40 -1.47
C ILE A 525 29.68 -13.60 -0.58
N THR A 526 30.85 -14.21 -0.75
CA THR A 526 31.24 -15.42 -0.03
C THR A 526 31.38 -15.13 1.48
N VAL A 527 31.97 -13.98 1.84
CA VAL A 527 32.07 -13.53 3.24
C VAL A 527 30.68 -13.26 3.82
N ARG A 528 29.76 -12.63 3.08
CA ARG A 528 28.36 -12.42 3.54
C ARG A 528 27.65 -13.72 3.82
N GLN A 529 27.70 -14.69 2.90
CA GLN A 529 27.09 -16.00 3.11
C GLN A 529 27.66 -16.69 4.36
N TYR A 530 28.98 -16.59 4.57
CA TYR A 530 29.64 -17.15 5.75
C TYR A 530 29.16 -16.49 7.03
N CYS A 531 29.22 -15.15 7.10
CA CYS A 531 28.78 -14.40 8.27
C CYS A 531 27.29 -14.59 8.56
N HIS A 532 26.46 -14.66 7.53
CA HIS A 532 25.02 -14.91 7.64
C HIS A 532 24.72 -16.21 8.41
N ILE A 533 25.39 -17.31 8.05
CA ILE A 533 25.21 -18.60 8.75
C ILE A 533 25.98 -18.63 10.07
N HIS A 534 27.16 -18.02 10.14
CA HIS A 534 27.95 -17.97 11.37
C HIS A 534 27.18 -17.27 12.49
N THR A 535 26.58 -16.10 12.22
CA THR A 535 25.74 -15.37 13.18
C THR A 535 24.52 -16.20 13.57
N LEU A 536 23.84 -16.84 12.61
CA LEU A 536 22.68 -17.70 12.88
C LEU A 536 22.98 -18.84 13.87
N LEU A 537 24.19 -19.42 13.80
CA LEU A 537 24.59 -20.58 14.60
C LEU A 537 25.34 -20.25 15.91
N ASN A 538 26.02 -19.09 15.97
CA ASN A 538 26.92 -18.76 17.08
C ASN A 538 26.48 -17.57 17.92
N ASP A 539 25.60 -16.70 17.41
CA ASP A 539 25.00 -15.65 18.24
C ASP A 539 23.94 -16.26 19.17
N ALA A 540 24.17 -16.12 20.49
CA ALA A 540 23.34 -16.74 21.51
C ALA A 540 21.88 -16.24 21.49
N HIS A 541 21.65 -14.97 21.17
CA HIS A 541 20.31 -14.39 21.11
C HIS A 541 19.58 -14.88 19.86
N VAL A 542 20.21 -14.74 18.68
CA VAL A 542 19.65 -15.17 17.40
C VAL A 542 19.32 -16.65 17.41
N ARG A 543 20.27 -17.49 17.83
CA ARG A 543 20.09 -18.94 17.86
C ARG A 543 18.93 -19.34 18.79
N LYS A 544 18.79 -18.71 19.96
CA LYS A 544 17.71 -19.00 20.90
C LYS A 544 16.34 -18.67 20.29
N GLU A 545 16.17 -17.48 19.73
CA GLU A 545 14.89 -17.06 19.14
C GLU A 545 14.53 -17.93 17.93
N VAL A 546 15.47 -18.17 17.01
CA VAL A 546 15.22 -19.01 15.82
C VAL A 546 14.93 -20.45 16.24
N ASN A 547 15.70 -21.03 17.17
CA ASN A 547 15.47 -22.41 17.63
C ASN A 547 14.10 -22.59 18.29
N SER A 548 13.59 -21.56 18.98
CA SER A 548 12.28 -21.62 19.63
C SER A 548 11.11 -21.74 18.64
N ARG A 549 11.27 -21.23 17.41
CA ARG A 549 10.20 -21.16 16.38
C ARG A 549 10.44 -22.07 15.18
N PHE A 550 11.70 -22.31 14.81
CA PHE A 550 12.10 -22.99 13.58
C PHE A 550 13.16 -24.09 13.81
N ARG A 551 13.06 -24.82 14.92
CA ARG A 551 14.01 -25.88 15.35
C ARG A 551 14.46 -26.81 14.23
N PHE A 552 13.53 -27.35 13.44
CA PHE A 552 13.87 -28.31 12.37
C PHE A 552 14.73 -27.68 11.25
N HIS A 553 14.44 -26.44 10.86
CA HIS A 553 15.24 -25.73 9.85
C HIS A 553 16.65 -25.45 10.37
N LEU A 554 16.77 -25.03 11.63
CA LEU A 554 18.06 -24.75 12.25
C LEU A 554 18.93 -26.03 12.37
N GLN A 555 18.33 -27.15 12.77
CA GLN A 555 19.02 -28.44 12.84
C GLN A 555 19.55 -28.91 11.47
N SER A 556 18.82 -28.64 10.39
CA SER A 556 19.27 -28.94 9.02
C SER A 556 20.53 -28.14 8.66
N ILE A 557 20.57 -26.86 9.03
CA ILE A 557 21.72 -25.98 8.78
C ILE A 557 22.92 -26.38 9.62
N GLU A 558 22.70 -26.72 10.90
CA GLU A 558 23.76 -27.21 11.79
C GLU A 558 24.46 -28.45 11.22
N ARG A 559 23.69 -29.40 10.64
CA ARG A 559 24.26 -30.60 10.00
C ARG A 559 25.06 -30.28 8.73
N GLY A 560 24.61 -29.32 7.93
CA GLY A 560 25.28 -28.92 6.68
C GLY A 560 26.48 -27.98 6.88
N PHE A 561 26.55 -27.30 8.03
CA PHE A 561 27.54 -26.26 8.28
C PHE A 561 29.01 -26.69 8.12
N PRO A 562 29.46 -27.88 8.58
CA PRO A 562 30.86 -28.27 8.41
C PRO A 562 31.30 -28.32 6.93
N ILE A 563 30.43 -28.87 6.07
CA ILE A 563 30.68 -28.97 4.63
C ILE A 563 30.68 -27.57 4.02
N PHE A 564 29.67 -26.75 4.33
CA PHE A 564 29.58 -25.36 3.88
C PHE A 564 30.82 -24.54 4.27
N ARG A 565 31.24 -24.63 5.53
CA ARG A 565 32.43 -23.95 6.07
C ARG A 565 33.68 -24.36 5.31
N GLN A 566 33.89 -25.65 5.06
CA GLN A 566 35.07 -26.12 4.33
C GLN A 566 35.13 -25.56 2.91
N HIS A 567 34.02 -25.59 2.17
CA HIS A 567 33.95 -25.09 0.79
C HIS A 567 34.19 -23.57 0.75
N ARG A 568 33.48 -22.80 1.60
CA ARG A 568 33.58 -21.34 1.61
C ARG A 568 34.96 -20.83 2.01
N LEU A 569 35.63 -21.48 2.96
CA LEU A 569 37.01 -21.13 3.31
C LEU A 569 37.99 -21.44 2.17
N ALA A 570 37.77 -22.50 1.39
CA ALA A 570 38.60 -22.81 0.24
C ALA A 570 38.42 -21.78 -0.89
N ASP A 571 37.17 -21.38 -1.18
CA ASP A 571 36.83 -20.34 -2.15
C ASP A 571 37.54 -19.01 -1.81
N MET A 572 37.37 -18.53 -0.56
CA MET A 572 37.97 -17.28 -0.11
C MET A 572 39.51 -17.29 -0.15
N ARG A 573 40.14 -18.41 0.23
CA ARG A 573 41.62 -18.56 0.15
C ARG A 573 42.10 -18.50 -1.29
N THR A 574 41.34 -19.03 -2.22
CA THR A 574 41.68 -19.00 -3.65
C THR A 574 41.63 -17.57 -4.17
N SER A 575 40.54 -16.85 -3.93
CA SER A 575 40.40 -15.44 -4.32
C SER A 575 41.45 -14.54 -3.66
N GLN A 576 41.74 -14.75 -2.37
CA GLN A 576 42.76 -13.99 -1.66
C GLN A 576 44.16 -14.20 -2.23
N ARG A 577 44.56 -15.46 -2.52
CA ARG A 577 45.87 -15.77 -3.12
C ARG A 577 46.04 -15.05 -4.45
N GLU A 578 44.99 -15.00 -5.27
CA GLU A 578 45.04 -14.32 -6.55
C GLU A 578 45.12 -12.79 -6.37
N LEU A 579 44.31 -12.21 -5.48
CA LEU A 579 44.38 -10.78 -5.17
C LEU A 579 45.76 -10.35 -4.63
N LYS A 580 46.46 -11.21 -3.88
CA LYS A 580 47.84 -10.93 -3.42
C LYS A 580 48.88 -10.85 -4.52
N MET A 581 48.64 -11.48 -5.68
CA MET A 581 49.56 -11.44 -6.82
C MET A 581 49.40 -10.16 -7.65
N THR A 582 48.39 -9.34 -7.35
CA THR A 582 48.08 -8.11 -8.09
C THR A 582 49.01 -6.97 -7.68
N THR A 583 49.48 -6.18 -8.64
CA THR A 583 50.53 -5.17 -8.42
C THR A 583 50.00 -3.89 -7.79
N THR A 584 48.77 -3.46 -8.09
CA THR A 584 48.10 -2.32 -7.43
C THR A 584 46.57 -2.43 -7.51
N LEU A 585 45.88 -2.22 -6.38
CA LEU A 585 44.44 -1.97 -6.32
C LEU A 585 44.17 -0.47 -6.39
N ASN A 586 43.16 -0.04 -7.16
CA ASN A 586 42.75 1.37 -7.19
C ASN A 586 42.03 1.78 -5.89
N ALA A 587 41.76 3.08 -5.70
CA ALA A 587 41.18 3.60 -4.46
C ALA A 587 39.80 2.99 -4.13
N THR A 588 38.95 2.75 -5.13
CA THR A 588 37.63 2.14 -4.96
C THR A 588 37.73 0.67 -4.56
N GLN A 589 38.62 -0.09 -5.20
CA GLN A 589 38.91 -1.49 -4.88
C GLN A 589 39.50 -1.63 -3.47
N GLN A 590 40.41 -0.75 -3.07
CA GLN A 590 40.94 -0.71 -1.70
C GLN A 590 39.85 -0.42 -0.67
N HIS A 591 38.92 0.49 -0.99
CA HIS A 591 37.79 0.76 -0.12
C HIS A 591 36.86 -0.45 -0.02
N ALA A 592 36.55 -1.11 -1.13
CA ALA A 592 35.76 -2.34 -1.15
C ALA A 592 36.40 -3.45 -0.29
N LEU A 593 37.71 -3.67 -0.45
CA LEU A 593 38.45 -4.64 0.36
C LEU A 593 38.38 -4.32 1.86
N LYS A 594 38.52 -3.04 2.25
CA LYS A 594 38.38 -2.62 3.66
C LYS A 594 36.99 -2.96 4.23
N LEU A 595 35.92 -2.76 3.45
CA LEU A 595 34.57 -3.12 3.86
C LEU A 595 34.39 -4.63 4.04
N ILE A 596 34.95 -5.43 3.12
CA ILE A 596 34.95 -6.89 3.20
C ILE A 596 35.68 -7.37 4.46
N LEU A 597 36.86 -6.81 4.75
CA LEU A 597 37.65 -7.16 5.94
C LEU A 597 36.94 -6.76 7.23
N ALA A 598 36.26 -5.62 7.26
CA ALA A 598 35.45 -5.22 8.40
C ALA A 598 34.32 -6.23 8.67
N MET A 599 33.65 -6.72 7.62
CA MET A 599 32.61 -7.73 7.73
C MET A 599 33.15 -9.11 8.14
N ALA A 600 34.34 -9.48 7.67
CA ALA A 600 35.02 -10.73 8.03
C ALA A 600 35.30 -10.87 9.54
N SER A 601 35.23 -9.78 10.31
CA SER A 601 35.31 -9.81 11.77
C SER A 601 34.19 -10.60 12.45
N CYS A 602 33.15 -11.01 11.71
CA CYS A 602 32.08 -11.88 12.19
C CYS A 602 32.59 -13.24 12.73
N SER A 603 33.76 -13.72 12.29
CA SER A 603 34.32 -15.01 12.71
C SER A 603 35.85 -15.02 12.66
N SER A 604 36.47 -15.63 13.69
CA SER A 604 37.92 -15.85 13.74
C SER A 604 38.45 -16.73 12.59
N ASP A 605 37.59 -17.55 11.99
CA ASP A 605 37.93 -18.41 10.85
C ASP A 605 38.35 -17.60 9.61
N LEU A 606 37.93 -16.33 9.53
CA LEU A 606 38.20 -15.43 8.41
C LEU A 606 39.42 -14.52 8.64
N SER A 607 40.09 -14.64 9.79
CA SER A 607 41.26 -13.82 10.16
C SER A 607 42.39 -13.86 9.14
N PHE A 608 42.52 -14.96 8.39
CA PHE A 608 43.52 -15.09 7.33
C PHE A 608 43.35 -14.06 6.21
N LEU A 609 42.15 -13.48 6.00
CA LEU A 609 41.90 -12.46 4.98
C LEU A 609 42.59 -11.12 5.27
N ALA A 610 42.86 -10.81 6.54
CA ALA A 610 43.53 -9.58 6.96
C ALA A 610 45.05 -9.59 6.72
N VAL A 611 45.61 -10.77 6.42
CA VAL A 611 47.02 -11.02 6.09
C VAL A 611 47.16 -11.04 4.58
#